data_AF-A0AA38G444-F1
#
_entry.id   AF-A0AA38G444-F1
#
_cell.length_a   1.000
_cell.length_b   1.000
_cell.length_c   1.000
_cell.angle_alpha   90.00
_cell.angle_beta   90.00
_cell.angle_gamma   90.00
#
_symmetry.space_group_name_H-M   'P 1'
#
loop_
_entity.id
_entity.type
_entity.pdbx_description
1 polymer ?
#
loop_
_entity_poly.entity_id
_entity_poly.type
_entity_poly.pdbx_seq_one_letter_code
_entity_poly.pdbx_strand_id
1 'polypeptide(L)'
;TLNPEEMIEWKIEMEEYFEFNELANLKKLNVAQTKLKGHAGLWWKEVWIEGNRSGKENITLWQRMVAKLKGTFLPADYELNLLKRLQNLRRKELS
;
A
#
# COMPACT_ATOMS: atom_id res chain seq x y z
N THR A 1 -9.77 2.46 -8.24
CA THR A 1 -8.36 2.09 -8.00
C THR A 1 -7.85 2.96 -6.88
N LEU A 2 -6.98 2.46 -5.99
CA LEU A 2 -6.26 3.39 -5.11
C LEU A 2 -5.29 4.16 -6.02
N ASN A 3 -5.38 5.48 -6.03
CA ASN A 3 -4.36 6.28 -6.72
C ASN A 3 -3.05 6.25 -5.90
N PRO A 4 -1.91 6.65 -6.47
CA PRO A 4 -0.64 6.61 -5.77
C PRO A 4 -0.61 7.39 -4.45
N GLU A 5 -1.22 8.58 -4.41
CA GLU A 5 -1.30 9.41 -3.21
C GLU A 5 -2.11 8.72 -2.10
N GLU A 6 -3.30 8.20 -2.43
CA GLU A 6 -4.17 7.45 -1.52
C GLU A 6 -3.45 6.21 -0.94
N MET A 7 -2.56 5.58 -1.72
CA MET A 7 -1.82 4.39 -1.25
C MET A 7 -0.80 4.81 -0.19
N ILE A 8 -0.08 5.91 -0.47
CA ILE A 8 0.90 6.48 0.45
C ILE A 8 0.21 6.93 1.74
N GLU A 9 -0.91 7.65 1.64
CA GLU A 9 -1.70 8.09 2.80
C GLU A 9 -2.20 6.90 3.62
N TRP A 10 -2.80 5.90 2.99
CA TRP A 10 -3.25 4.67 3.68
C TRP A 10 -2.09 3.96 4.38
N LYS A 11 -0.92 3.87 3.74
CA LYS A 11 0.26 3.23 4.33
C LYS A 11 0.74 4.00 5.57
N ILE A 12 0.82 5.33 5.48
CA ILE A 12 1.24 6.18 6.60
C ILE A 12 0.26 6.04 7.77
N GLU A 13 -1.06 6.17 7.52
CA GLU A 13 -2.10 6.02 8.55
C GLU A 13 -1.97 4.68 9.30
N MET A 14 -1.73 3.59 8.56
CA MET A 14 -1.58 2.26 9.16
C MET A 14 -0.27 2.10 9.92
N GLU A 15 0.85 2.63 9.41
CA GLU A 15 2.13 2.57 10.12
C GLU A 15 2.10 3.34 11.44
N GLU A 16 1.56 4.56 11.45
CA GLU A 16 1.38 5.35 12.67
C GLU A 16 0.48 4.63 13.68
N TYR A 17 -0.65 4.07 13.23
CA TYR A 17 -1.54 3.30 14.08
C TYR A 17 -0.85 2.06 14.66
N PHE A 18 -0.04 1.34 13.88
CA PHE A 18 0.64 0.13 14.33
C PHE A 18 1.83 0.38 15.24
N GLU A 19 2.51 1.50 15.08
CA GLU A 19 3.59 1.93 15.97
C GLU A 19 3.04 2.20 17.37
N PHE A 20 1.90 2.88 17.48
CA PHE A 20 1.28 3.18 18.77
C PHE A 20 0.70 1.96 19.49
N ASN A 21 0.24 0.93 18.75
CA ASN A 21 -0.53 -0.18 19.31
C ASN A 21 0.24 -1.51 19.44
N GLU A 22 1.53 -1.57 19.08
CA GLU A 22 2.40 -2.77 19.14
C GLU A 22 1.74 -4.08 18.64
N LEU A 23 0.94 -3.99 17.57
CA LEU A 23 0.12 -5.12 17.13
C LEU A 23 0.93 -6.26 16.52
N ALA A 24 0.52 -7.51 16.75
CA ALA A 24 1.03 -8.67 16.02
C ALA A 24 0.67 -8.57 14.51
N ASN A 25 1.51 -9.12 13.63
CA ASN A 25 1.36 -8.94 12.18
C ASN A 25 -0.04 -9.32 11.65
N LEU A 26 -0.59 -10.48 12.02
CA LEU A 26 -1.94 -10.87 11.59
C LEU A 26 -3.01 -9.86 11.99
N LYS A 27 -2.88 -9.24 13.16
CA LYS A 27 -3.80 -8.18 13.60
C LYS A 27 -3.61 -6.91 12.78
N LYS A 28 -2.37 -6.55 12.44
CA LYS A 28 -2.07 -5.45 11.50
C LYS A 28 -2.77 -5.64 10.16
N LEU A 29 -2.65 -6.83 9.56
CA LEU A 29 -3.33 -7.14 8.29
C LEU A 29 -4.85 -7.02 8.40
N ASN A 30 -5.42 -7.56 9.48
CA ASN A 30 -6.86 -7.51 9.71
C ASN A 30 -7.40 -6.09 9.86
N VAL A 31 -6.64 -5.19 10.50
CA VAL A 31 -7.01 -3.78 10.59
C VAL A 31 -6.85 -3.11 9.22
N ALA A 32 -5.68 -3.27 8.60
CA ALA A 32 -5.35 -2.58 7.36
C ALA A 32 -6.32 -2.91 6.21
N GLN A 33 -6.76 -4.17 6.08
CA GLN A 33 -7.70 -4.57 5.04
C GLN A 33 -9.08 -3.91 5.18
N THR A 34 -9.51 -3.58 6.41
CA THR A 34 -10.81 -2.91 6.63
C THR A 34 -10.81 -1.47 6.15
N LYS A 35 -9.63 -0.87 6.01
CA LYS A 35 -9.43 0.50 5.53
C LYS A 35 -9.29 0.59 4.01
N LEU A 36 -9.06 -0.53 3.33
CA LEU A 36 -9.05 -0.57 1.87
C LEU A 36 -10.45 -0.34 1.31
N LYS A 37 -10.56 0.54 0.32
CA LYS A 37 -11.83 0.91 -0.31
C LYS A 37 -11.83 0.57 -1.80
N GLY A 38 -13.04 0.45 -2.36
CA GLY A 38 -13.27 0.23 -3.79
C GLY A 38 -12.46 -0.95 -4.36
N HIS A 39 -11.81 -0.71 -5.50
CA HIS A 39 -11.07 -1.75 -6.23
C HIS A 39 -9.95 -2.39 -5.40
N ALA A 40 -9.21 -1.65 -4.57
CA ALA A 40 -8.13 -2.25 -3.80
C ALA A 40 -8.64 -3.23 -2.74
N GLY A 41 -9.78 -2.92 -2.11
CA GLY A 41 -10.42 -3.84 -1.17
C GLY A 41 -10.91 -5.12 -1.84
N LEU A 42 -11.47 -5.01 -3.06
CA LEU A 42 -11.87 -6.17 -3.86
C LEU A 42 -10.65 -7.02 -4.25
N TRP A 43 -9.62 -6.39 -4.79
CA TRP A 43 -8.40 -7.06 -5.20
C TRP A 43 -7.70 -7.77 -4.04
N TRP A 44 -7.65 -7.15 -2.85
CA TRP A 44 -7.05 -7.78 -1.67
C TRP A 44 -7.80 -9.03 -1.23
N LYS A 45 -9.14 -9.04 -1.32
CA LYS A 45 -9.95 -10.22 -1.04
C LYS A 45 -9.63 -11.36 -2.01
N GLU A 46 -9.45 -11.06 -3.30
CA GLU A 46 -9.05 -12.05 -4.30
C GLU A 46 -7.68 -12.65 -3.97
N VAL A 47 -6.69 -11.80 -3.65
CA VAL A 47 -5.36 -12.27 -3.23
C VAL A 47 -5.43 -13.18 -2.01
N TRP A 48 -6.25 -12.84 -1.02
CA TRP A 48 -6.43 -13.65 0.19
C TRP A 48 -7.11 -15.00 -0.11
N ILE A 49 -8.14 -15.01 -0.95
CA ILE A 49 -8.85 -16.23 -1.35
C ILE A 49 -7.93 -17.15 -2.18
N GLU A 50 -7.19 -16.59 -3.13
CA GLU A 50 -6.24 -17.31 -3.98
C GLU A 50 -5.12 -17.97 -3.16
N GLY A 51 -4.59 -17.25 -2.16
CA GLY A 51 -3.59 -17.79 -1.22
C GLY A 51 -4.12 -19.02 -0.48
N ASN A 52 -5.30 -18.91 0.13
CA ASN A 52 -5.93 -20.02 0.86
C ASN A 52 -6.23 -21.22 -0.04
N ARG A 53 -6.68 -21.00 -1.29
CA ARG A 53 -7.01 -22.08 -2.24
C ARG A 53 -5.78 -22.79 -2.78
N SER A 54 -4.70 -22.06 -3.03
CA SER A 54 -3.48 -22.62 -3.62
C SER A 54 -2.58 -23.34 -2.62
N GLY A 55 -2.95 -23.38 -1.33
CA GLY A 55 -2.11 -23.91 -0.26
C GLY A 55 -0.80 -23.12 -0.06
N LYS A 56 -0.66 -21.98 -0.75
CA LYS A 56 0.47 -21.07 -0.58
C LYS A 56 0.30 -20.39 0.78
N GLU A 57 1.43 -20.21 1.45
CA GLU A 57 1.45 -19.54 2.75
C GLU A 57 0.71 -18.21 2.68
N ASN A 58 -0.32 -18.05 3.52
CA ASN A 58 -1.09 -16.82 3.58
C ASN A 58 -0.14 -15.64 3.83
N ILE A 59 -0.47 -14.48 3.28
CA ILE A 59 0.26 -13.27 3.61
C ILE A 59 0.01 -13.02 5.09
N THR A 60 1.01 -13.25 5.94
CA THR A 60 0.90 -13.07 7.40
C THR A 60 1.67 -11.86 7.91
N LEU A 61 2.50 -11.25 7.05
CA LEU A 61 3.37 -10.12 7.37
C LEU A 61 2.85 -8.83 6.73
N TRP A 62 2.78 -7.76 7.52
CA TRP A 62 2.32 -6.45 7.06
C TRP A 62 3.09 -5.96 5.84
N GLN A 63 4.41 -6.12 5.88
CA GLN A 63 5.33 -5.72 4.80
C GLN A 63 5.01 -6.43 3.48
N ARG A 64 4.59 -7.71 3.53
CA ARG A 64 4.19 -8.46 2.33
C ARG A 64 2.87 -7.92 1.74
N MET A 65 1.92 -7.53 2.59
CA MET A 65 0.68 -6.86 2.15
C MET A 65 0.98 -5.54 1.44
N VAL A 66 1.81 -4.68 2.05
CA VAL A 66 2.23 -3.40 1.47
C VAL A 66 2.95 -3.60 0.13
N ALA A 67 3.88 -4.56 0.04
CA ALA A 67 4.61 -4.84 -1.19
C ALA A 67 3.67 -5.27 -2.34
N LYS A 68 2.65 -6.09 -2.03
CA LYS A 68 1.65 -6.53 -3.00
C LYS A 68 0.78 -5.38 -3.49
N LEU A 69 0.28 -4.54 -2.58
CA LEU A 69 -0.50 -3.36 -2.96
C LEU A 69 0.33 -2.37 -3.77
N LYS A 70 1.61 -2.15 -3.40
CA LYS A 70 2.55 -1.34 -4.19
C LYS A 70 2.70 -1.85 -5.61
N GLY A 71 3.01 -3.13 -5.77
CA GLY A 71 3.21 -3.73 -7.11
C GLY A 71 1.96 -3.72 -8.00
N THR A 72 0.77 -3.56 -7.41
CA THR A 72 -0.49 -3.54 -8.17
C THR A 72 -1.02 -2.13 -8.42
N PHE A 73 -0.88 -1.22 -7.47
CA PHE A 73 -1.52 0.10 -7.53
C PHE A 73 -0.55 1.26 -7.77
N LEU A 74 0.77 1.03 -7.67
CA LEU A 74 1.79 2.02 -8.03
C LEU A 74 2.50 1.63 -9.33
N PRO A 75 2.55 2.55 -10.32
CA PRO A 75 3.45 2.39 -11.45
C PRO A 75 4.91 2.24 -10.98
N ALA A 76 5.68 1.39 -11.65
CA ALA A 76 7.09 1.16 -11.29
C ALA A 76 7.95 2.43 -11.38
N ASP A 77 7.55 3.39 -12.20
CA ASP A 77 8.23 4.67 -12.41
C ASP A 77 7.65 5.82 -11.58
N TYR A 78 6.72 5.53 -10.66
CA TYR A 78 6.04 6.56 -9.87
C TYR A 78 7.02 7.46 -9.10
N GLU A 79 7.97 6.87 -8.39
CA GLU A 79 8.98 7.63 -7.61
C GLU A 79 9.85 8.50 -8.52
N LEU A 80 10.27 7.98 -9.68
CA LEU A 80 11.05 8.73 -10.66
C LEU A 80 10.24 9.92 -11.22
N ASN A 81 8.96 9.71 -11.52
CA ASN A 81 8.08 10.77 -12.01
C ASN A 81 7.81 11.83 -10.94
N LEU A 82 7.68 11.43 -9.67
CA LEU A 82 7.55 12.36 -8.55
C LEU A 82 8.81 13.23 -8.41
N LEU A 83 10.00 12.64 -8.45
CA LEU A 83 11.27 13.38 -8.40
C LEU A 83 11.41 14.36 -9.58
N LYS A 84 11.07 13.93 -10.80
CA LYS A 84 11.06 14.82 -11.98
C LYS A 84 10.12 16.00 -11.80
N ARG A 85 8.91 15.78 -11.26
CA ARG A 85 7.96 16.86 -10.95
C ARG A 85 8.54 17.85 -9.94
N LEU A 86 9.13 17.36 -8.85
CA LEU A 86 9.78 18.21 -7.83
C LEU A 86 10.93 19.05 -8.41
N GLN A 87 11.78 18.46 -9.25
CA GLN A 87 12.86 19.17 -9.92
C GLN A 87 12.33 20.27 -10.86
N ASN A 88 11.27 19.97 -11.61
CA ASN A 88 10.65 20.94 -12.52
C ASN A 88 10.01 22.11 -11.77
N LEU A 89 9.40 21.87 -10.60
CA LEU A 89 8.86 22.93 -9.76
C LEU A 89 9.96 23.85 -9.25
N ARG A 90 11.04 23.28 -8.68
CA ARG A 90 12.21 24.04 -8.22
C ARG A 90 12.82 24.89 -9.32
N ARG A 91 12.89 24.38 -10.55
CA ARG A 91 13.42 25.13 -11.69
C ARG A 91 12.53 26.33 -12.06
N LYS A 92 11.21 26.20 -11.93
CA LYS A 92 10.27 27.29 -12.17
C LYS A 92 10.32 28.38 -11.10
N GLU A 93 10.60 28.03 -9.85
CA GLU A 93 10.75 29.00 -8.75
C GLU A 93 12.03 29.85 -8.86
N LEU A 94 13.05 29.34 -9.57
CA LEU A 94 14.35 29.99 -9.75
C LEU A 94 14.49 30.77 -11.06
N SER A 95 13.43 30.84 -11.87
CA SER A 95 13.36 31.56 -13.14
C SER A 95 12.42 32.76 -13.04
#